data_AF-A0A2D3T8I9-F1
#
_entry.id   AF-A0A2D3T8I9-F1
#
_cell.length_a   1.000
_cell.length_b   1.000
_cell.length_c   1.000
_cell.angle_alpha   90.00
_cell.angle_beta   90.00
_cell.angle_gamma   90.00
#
_symmetry.space_group_name_H-M   'P 1'
#
loop_
_entity.id
_entity.type
_entity.pdbx_description
1 polymer ?
#
loop_
_entity_poly.entity_id
_entity_poly.type
_entity_poly.pdbx_seq_one_letter_code
_entity_poly.pdbx_strand_id
1 'polypeptide(L)' 'MNWIDCRVSMPEINETALIYRKDRKEYLVGVYLDNSQFHYADCCQGIQKMCTANHWMPLPEPPKN' A
#
# COMPACT_ATOMS: atom_id res chain seq x y z
N MET A 1 4.77 -2.23 15.62
CA MET A 1 4.21 -2.42 14.27
C MET A 1 5.34 -2.85 13.38
N ASN A 2 5.26 -4.06 12.82
CA ASN A 2 6.37 -4.67 12.09
C ASN A 2 6.11 -4.52 10.59
N TRP A 3 7.02 -3.84 9.90
CA TRP A 3 7.04 -3.79 8.45
C TRP A 3 7.31 -5.19 7.88
N ILE A 4 6.48 -5.60 6.93
CA ILE A 4 6.61 -6.88 6.21
C ILE A 4 7.28 -6.58 4.88
N ASP A 5 8.40 -7.26 4.59
CA ASP A 5 9.07 -7.18 3.29
C ASP A 5 8.15 -7.80 2.22
N CYS A 6 7.86 -7.05 1.15
CA CYS A 6 6.98 -7.49 0.07
C CYS A 6 7.46 -8.76 -0.65
N ARG A 7 8.75 -9.14 -0.49
CA ARG A 7 9.30 -10.41 -1.01
C ARG A 7 8.95 -11.61 -0.13
N VAL A 8 8.57 -11.39 1.13
CA VAL A 8 8.17 -12.43 2.08
C VAL A 8 6.66 -12.67 1.97
N SER A 9 5.89 -11.59 1.97
CA SER A 9 4.44 -11.66 1.85
C SER A 9 3.86 -10.35 1.33
N MET A 10 2.70 -10.43 0.69
CA MET A 10 1.90 -9.31 0.24
C MET A 10 0.59 -9.26 1.02
N PRO A 11 -0.09 -8.10 1.08
CA PRO A 11 -1.46 -8.03 1.59
C PRO A 11 -2.40 -8.90 0.75
N GLU A 12 -3.61 -9.13 1.25
CA GLU A 12 -4.67 -9.74 0.46
C GLU A 12 -5.13 -8.80 -0.67
N ILE A 13 -5.63 -9.36 -1.77
CA ILE A 13 -6.15 -8.55 -2.89
C ILE A 13 -7.32 -7.69 -2.37
N ASN A 14 -7.30 -6.41 -2.73
CA ASN A 14 -8.19 -5.35 -2.23
C ASN A 14 -7.99 -4.93 -0.77
N GLU A 15 -6.97 -5.43 -0.08
CA GLU A 15 -6.61 -4.96 1.26
C GLU A 15 -5.94 -3.58 1.20
N THR A 16 -6.34 -2.69 2.10
CA THR A 16 -5.70 -1.38 2.26
C THR A 16 -4.58 -1.47 3.31
N ALA A 17 -3.38 -1.07 2.92
CA ALA A 17 -2.19 -1.13 3.75
C ALA A 17 -1.42 0.19 3.74
N LEU A 18 -0.62 0.42 4.78
CA LEU A 18 0.43 1.42 4.74
C LEU A 18 1.63 0.80 4.02
N ILE A 19 2.13 1.46 2.99
CA ILE A 19 3.24 0.99 2.16
C ILE A 19 4.44 1.94 2.25
N TYR A 20 5.62 1.35 2.18
CA TYR A 20 6.89 2.08 2.12
C TYR A 20 7.60 1.82 0.79
N ARG A 21 8.01 2.92 0.16
CA ARG A 21 8.71 2.94 -1.12
C ARG A 21 10.14 3.44 -0.92
N LYS A 22 11.10 2.54 -1.02
CA LYS A 22 12.53 2.82 -0.73
C LYS A 22 13.15 3.75 -1.78
N ASP A 23 12.72 3.65 -3.03
CA ASP A 23 13.18 4.48 -4.16
C ASP A 23 12.85 5.97 -3.95
N ARG A 24 11.65 6.26 -3.45
CA ARG A 24 11.18 7.62 -3.18
C ARG A 24 11.33 8.05 -1.72
N LYS A 25 11.67 7.11 -0.83
CA LYS A 25 11.70 7.30 0.63
C LYS A 25 10.38 7.87 1.16
N GLU A 26 9.27 7.40 0.63
CA GLU A 26 7.93 7.88 0.99
C GLU A 26 7.06 6.77 1.59
N TYR A 27 6.07 7.20 2.37
CA TYR A 27 5.01 6.36 2.92
C TYR A 27 3.70 6.75 2.26
N LEU A 28 2.93 5.77 1.83
CA LEU A 28 1.62 5.97 1.21
C LEU A 28 0.64 4.99 1.83
N VAL A 29 -0.66 5.30 1.74
CA VAL A 29 -1.72 4.31 1.95
C VAL A 29 -2.14 3.83 0.57
N GLY A 30 -2.20 2.52 0.38
CA GLY A 30 -2.57 1.95 -0.91
C GLY A 30 -3.38 0.66 -0.78
N VAL A 31 -4.20 0.40 -1.78
CA VAL A 31 -4.98 -0.83 -1.94
C VAL A 31 -4.19 -1.80 -2.81
N TYR A 32 -3.96 -3.02 -2.34
CA TYR A 32 -3.26 -4.04 -3.11
C TYR A 32 -4.14 -4.56 -4.26
N LEU A 33 -3.61 -4.55 -5.49
CA LEU A 33 -4.33 -4.91 -6.71
C LEU A 33 -3.83 -6.21 -7.38
N ASP A 34 -2.94 -6.96 -6.71
CA ASP A 34 -2.14 -8.06 -7.27
C ASP A 34 -0.86 -7.62 -8.00
N ASN A 35 0.01 -8.57 -8.37
CA ASN A 35 1.27 -8.36 -9.10
C ASN A 35 2.18 -7.29 -8.50
N SER A 36 2.27 -7.25 -7.17
CA SER A 36 3.05 -6.26 -6.42
C SER A 36 2.65 -4.79 -6.66
N GLN A 37 1.45 -4.53 -7.17
CA GLN A 37 0.95 -3.19 -7.42
C GLN A 37 -0.06 -2.71 -6.37
N PHE A 38 0.05 -1.44 -6.04
CA PHE A 38 -0.82 -0.72 -5.11
C PHE A 38 -1.42 0.50 -5.78
N HIS A 39 -2.74 0.62 -5.77
CA HIS A 39 -3.44 1.86 -6.10
C HIS A 39 -3.47 2.78 -4.87
N TYR A 40 -3.00 4.02 -5.02
CA TYR A 40 -2.90 4.97 -3.89
C TYR A 40 -3.61 6.31 -4.11
N ALA A 41 -4.00 6.66 -5.34
CA ALA A 41 -4.74 7.88 -5.63
C ALA A 41 -5.39 7.85 -7.02
N ASP A 42 -6.54 8.51 -7.15
CA ASP A 42 -7.16 8.84 -8.43
C ASP A 42 -6.78 10.27 -8.85
N CYS A 43 -6.45 10.47 -10.13
CA CYS A 43 -6.29 11.82 -10.69
C CYS A 43 -7.63 12.36 -11.22
N CYS A 44 -7.69 13.68 -11.50
CA CYS A 44 -8.89 14.40 -11.95
C CYS A 44 -9.55 13.87 -13.24
N GLN A 45 -9.00 12.83 -13.87
CA GLN A 45 -9.50 12.18 -15.08
C GLN A 45 -9.82 10.69 -14.87
N GLY A 46 -9.91 10.21 -13.63
CA GLY A 46 -10.13 8.79 -13.31
C GLY A 46 -8.91 7.90 -13.59
N ILE A 47 -7.74 8.50 -13.83
CA ILE A 47 -6.49 7.75 -13.99
C ILE A 47 -6.02 7.33 -12.60
N GLN A 48 -6.00 6.01 -12.37
CA GLN A 48 -5.47 5.41 -11.16
C GLN A 48 -3.95 5.56 -11.10
N LYS A 49 -3.44 6.04 -9.98
CA LYS A 49 -2.02 6.09 -9.68
C LYS A 49 -1.63 4.82 -8.93
N MET A 50 -0.77 4.05 -9.59
CA MET A 50 -0.26 2.79 -9.06
C MET A 50 1.22 2.89 -8.73
N CYS A 51 1.67 2.07 -7.78
CA CYS A 51 3.08 1.94 -7.43
C CYS A 51 3.39 0.54 -6.92
N THR A 52 4.68 0.21 -6.86
CA THR A 52 5.18 -0.96 -6.13
C THR A 52 5.70 -0.53 -4.77
N ALA A 53 5.62 -1.40 -3.78
CA ALA A 53 6.17 -1.17 -2.44
C ALA A 53 7.35 -2.11 -2.14
N ASN A 54 8.20 -1.71 -1.20
CA ASN A 54 9.24 -2.58 -0.67
C ASN A 54 8.82 -3.24 0.64
N HIS A 55 8.07 -2.50 1.45
CA HIS A 55 7.50 -3.01 2.69
C HIS A 55 6.07 -2.53 2.83
N TRP A 56 5.27 -3.29 3.56
CA TRP A 56 3.92 -2.91 3.93
C TRP A 56 3.65 -3.23 5.39
N MET A 57 2.59 -2.65 5.93
CA MET A 57 2.01 -3.02 7.21
C MET A 57 0.50 -2.84 7.16
N PRO A 58 -0.28 -3.65 7.89
CA PRO A 58 -1.71 -3.42 8.03
C PRO A 58 -1.96 -2.04 8.64
N LEU A 59 -3.06 -1.41 8.23
CA LEU A 59 -3.49 -0.16 8.85
C LEU A 59 -3.84 -0.40 10.33
N PRO A 60 -3.59 0.59 11.21
CA PRO A 60 -4.09 0.52 12.57
C PRO A 60 -5.62 0.42 12.57
N GLU A 61 -6.18 -0.18 13.63
CA GLU A 61 -7.63 -0.12 13.83
C GLU A 61 -8.10 1.35 13.83
N PRO A 62 -9.22 1.66 13.16
CA PRO A 62 -9.79 3.00 13.21
C PRO A 62 -10.14 3.37 14.66
N PRO A 63 -10.13 4.67 15.00
CA PRO A 63 -10.55 5.12 16.33
C PRO A 63 -11.97 4.62 16.62
N LYS A 64 -12.14 3.99 17.79
CA LYS A 64 -13.44 3.56 18.30
C LYS A 64 -14.06 4.73 19.06
N ASN A 65 -15.31 5.08 18.72
CA ASN A 65 -16.11 6.06 19.45
C ASN A 65 -16.62 5.48 20.77
#